data_AF-A0A177WH40-F1
#
_entry.id   AF-A0A177WH40-F1
#
_cell.length_a   1.000
_cell.length_b   1.000
_cell.length_c   1.000
_cell.angle_alpha   90.00
_cell.angle_beta   90.00
_cell.angle_gamma   90.00
#
_symmetry.space_group_name_H-M   'P 1'
#
loop_
_entity.id
_entity.type
_entity.pdbx_description
1 polymer ?
#
loop_
_entity_poly.entity_id
_entity_poly.type
_entity_poly.pdbx_seq_one_letter_code
_entity_poly.pdbx_strand_id
1 'polypeptide(L)'
;MQRLTKAMELAIHGVRKDCNLERFANSFPQLARDNSKALSDAHQLTMQFFESSTMESFKELAQQRDIVSKLNALDALLEKLQTSTHSQQSAPVSKKRPCPDQVAASYRYNIKKLERDRLMVKLSEAKTCTESQLDQIEAKQKRVRILMHELGEKKNLAVPIPTAQFDSQGNIDVNAV
;
A
#
# COMPACT_ATOMS: atom_id res chain seq x y z
N MET A 1 -20.45 -0.28 16.51
CA MET A 1 -20.74 0.12 17.91
C MET A 1 -22.23 0.10 18.27
N GLN A 2 -23.10 0.77 17.50
CA GLN A 2 -24.54 0.94 17.82
C GLN A 2 -25.28 -0.35 18.20
N ARG A 3 -25.02 -1.46 17.50
CA ARG A 3 -25.63 -2.77 17.81
C ARG A 3 -25.24 -3.31 19.19
N LEU A 4 -24.01 -3.07 19.63
CA LEU A 4 -23.52 -3.52 20.94
C LEU A 4 -24.20 -2.73 22.07
N THR A 5 -24.31 -1.41 21.92
CA THR A 5 -25.05 -0.56 22.87
C THR A 5 -26.50 -1.02 22.99
N LYS A 6 -27.16 -1.26 21.85
CA LYS A 6 -28.55 -1.73 21.84
C LYS A 6 -28.72 -3.09 22.52
N ALA A 7 -27.76 -4.00 22.37
CA ALA A 7 -27.77 -5.29 23.06
C ALA A 7 -27.65 -5.10 24.59
N MET A 8 -26.81 -4.16 25.04
CA MET A 8 -26.68 -3.83 26.46
C MET A 8 -27.97 -3.23 27.04
N GLU A 9 -28.58 -2.28 26.32
CA GLU A 9 -29.87 -1.70 26.70
C GLU A 9 -30.96 -2.77 26.83
N LEU A 10 -31.02 -3.71 25.88
CA LEU A 10 -31.96 -4.83 25.94
C LEU A 10 -31.71 -5.75 27.15
N ALA A 11 -30.44 -6.00 27.49
CA ALA A 11 -30.09 -6.79 28.66
C ALA A 11 -30.51 -6.11 29.96
N ILE A 12 -30.26 -4.80 30.10
CA ILE A 12 -30.70 -4.00 31.26
C ILE A 12 -32.23 -4.00 31.36
N HIS A 13 -32.93 -3.85 30.23
CA HIS A 13 -34.38 -3.93 30.20
C HIS A 13 -34.92 -5.29 30.64
N GLY A 14 -34.24 -6.38 30.24
CA GLY A 14 -34.54 -7.74 30.72
C GLY A 14 -34.46 -7.86 32.24
N VAL A 15 -33.36 -7.38 32.84
CA VAL A 15 -33.18 -7.40 34.31
C VAL A 15 -34.29 -6.61 35.01
N ARG A 16 -34.66 -5.44 34.48
CA ARG A 16 -35.73 -4.62 35.04
C ARG A 16 -37.09 -5.30 35.00
N LYS A 17 -37.37 -6.09 33.96
CA LYS A 17 -38.61 -6.88 33.87
C LYS A 17 -38.66 -7.99 34.92
N ASP A 18 -37.53 -8.63 35.18
CA ASP A 18 -37.43 -9.71 36.17
C ASP A 18 -37.43 -9.19 37.62
N CYS A 19 -36.88 -7.99 37.86
CA CYS A 19 -36.97 -7.26 39.12
C CYS A 19 -38.13 -6.26 39.13
N ASN A 20 -39.34 -6.71 38.82
CA ASN A 20 -40.54 -5.87 38.90
C ASN A 20 -40.92 -5.54 40.36
N LEU A 21 -41.73 -4.50 40.55
CA LEU A 21 -42.12 -4.02 41.89
C LEU A 21 -42.83 -5.10 42.71
N GLU A 22 -43.64 -5.97 42.08
CA GLU A 22 -44.34 -7.06 42.77
C GLU A 22 -43.37 -8.07 43.37
N ARG A 23 -42.36 -8.51 42.60
CA ARG A 23 -41.31 -9.42 43.08
C ARG A 23 -40.44 -8.77 44.15
N PHE A 24 -40.19 -7.47 44.00
CA PHE A 24 -39.49 -6.68 45.01
C PHE A 24 -40.29 -6.61 46.32
N ALA A 25 -41.60 -6.36 46.23
CA ALA A 25 -42.50 -6.31 47.39
C ALA A 25 -42.69 -7.67 48.08
N ASN A 26 -42.71 -8.76 47.33
CA ASN A 26 -42.74 -10.11 47.88
C ASN A 26 -41.49 -10.43 48.72
N SER A 27 -40.36 -9.77 48.45
CA SER A 27 -39.13 -9.91 49.23
C SER A 27 -39.15 -9.08 50.53
N PHE A 28 -40.03 -8.09 50.63
CA PHE A 28 -40.18 -7.20 51.79
C PHE A 28 -41.65 -7.11 52.26
N PRO A 29 -42.29 -8.22 52.66
CA PRO A 29 -43.74 -8.29 52.86
C PRO A 29 -44.28 -7.50 54.08
N GLN A 30 -43.44 -7.19 55.07
CA GLN A 30 -43.81 -6.29 56.17
C GLN A 30 -43.79 -4.83 55.69
N LEU A 31 -42.70 -4.41 55.05
CA LEU A 31 -42.55 -3.05 54.53
C LEU A 31 -43.56 -2.73 53.42
N ALA A 32 -43.91 -3.71 52.59
CA ALA A 32 -44.95 -3.58 51.58
C ALA A 32 -46.35 -3.31 52.18
N ARG A 33 -46.62 -3.81 53.40
CA ARG A 33 -47.87 -3.57 54.13
C ARG A 33 -47.84 -2.24 54.88
N ASP A 34 -46.74 -1.94 55.56
CA ASP A 34 -46.63 -0.79 56.45
C ASP A 34 -46.35 0.51 55.70
N ASN A 35 -45.61 0.44 54.59
CA ASN A 35 -45.22 1.61 53.80
C ASN A 35 -44.90 1.27 52.32
N SER A 36 -45.93 0.93 51.54
CA SER A 36 -45.77 0.55 50.13
C SER A 36 -45.21 1.68 49.26
N LYS A 37 -45.46 2.94 49.62
CA LYS A 37 -44.97 4.12 48.88
C LYS A 37 -43.45 4.24 48.99
N ALA A 38 -42.90 4.17 50.21
CA ALA A 38 -41.45 4.21 50.41
C ALA A 38 -40.76 3.03 49.71
N LEU A 39 -41.39 1.86 49.68
CA LEU A 39 -40.87 0.70 48.97
C LEU A 39 -40.87 0.90 47.44
N SER A 40 -41.92 1.48 46.87
CA SER A 40 -41.99 1.83 45.45
C SER A 40 -40.93 2.87 45.07
N ASP A 41 -40.76 3.90 45.89
CA ASP A 41 -39.76 4.94 45.67
C ASP A 41 -38.34 4.37 45.73
N ALA A 42 -38.06 3.51 46.71
CA ALA A 42 -36.78 2.81 46.84
C ALA A 42 -36.50 1.88 45.66
N HIS A 43 -37.51 1.13 45.19
CA HIS A 43 -37.39 0.27 44.00
C HIS A 43 -37.05 1.10 42.76
N GLN A 44 -37.78 2.20 42.53
CA GLN A 44 -37.54 3.08 41.40
C GLN A 44 -36.13 3.68 41.43
N LEU A 45 -35.68 4.19 42.57
CA LEU A 45 -34.33 4.76 42.74
C LEU A 45 -33.25 3.70 42.49
N THR A 46 -33.45 2.49 43.03
CA THR A 46 -32.49 1.39 42.86
C THR A 46 -32.38 0.99 41.38
N MET A 47 -33.51 0.87 40.68
CA MET A 47 -33.51 0.50 39.26
C MET A 47 -32.91 1.61 38.38
N GLN A 48 -33.20 2.89 38.67
CA GLN A 48 -32.61 4.03 37.96
C GLN A 48 -31.11 4.11 38.17
N PHE A 49 -30.64 3.93 39.40
CA PHE A 49 -29.22 3.89 39.72
C PHE A 49 -28.53 2.72 39.02
N PHE A 50 -29.11 1.52 39.08
CA PHE A 50 -28.59 0.34 38.41
C PHE A 50 -28.43 0.56 36.90
N GLU A 51 -29.45 1.08 36.23
CA GLU A 51 -29.43 1.37 34.80
C GLU A 51 -28.33 2.38 34.45
N SER A 52 -28.25 3.48 35.21
CA SER A 52 -27.30 4.56 34.96
C SER A 52 -25.85 4.10 35.21
N SER A 53 -25.59 3.49 36.38
CA SER A 53 -24.27 3.02 36.77
C SER A 53 -23.74 1.90 35.87
N THR A 54 -24.62 0.97 35.46
CA THR A 54 -24.24 -0.12 34.56
C THR A 54 -23.92 0.42 33.17
N MET A 55 -24.71 1.36 32.64
CA MET A 55 -24.48 1.96 31.34
C MET A 55 -23.20 2.82 31.33
N GLU A 56 -22.93 3.55 32.41
CA GLU A 56 -21.69 4.30 32.58
C GLU A 56 -20.48 3.38 32.62
N SER A 57 -20.51 2.33 33.46
CA SER A 57 -19.45 1.31 33.52
C SER A 57 -19.22 0.64 32.16
N PHE A 58 -20.29 0.38 31.41
CA PHE A 58 -20.19 -0.15 30.05
C PHE A 58 -19.48 0.83 29.10
N LYS A 59 -19.81 2.13 29.15
CA LYS A 59 -19.15 3.15 28.34
C LYS A 59 -17.67 3.27 28.68
N GLU A 60 -17.32 3.29 29.96
CA GLU A 60 -15.93 3.31 30.41
C GLU A 60 -15.16 2.09 29.90
N LEU A 61 -15.72 0.89 30.04
CA LEU A 61 -15.08 -0.33 29.57
C LEU A 61 -14.92 -0.33 28.04
N ALA A 62 -15.92 0.16 27.31
CA ALA A 62 -15.86 0.32 25.86
C ALA A 62 -14.77 1.30 25.43
N GLN A 63 -14.56 2.37 26.19
CA GLN A 63 -13.49 3.34 25.96
C GLN A 63 -12.12 2.77 26.31
N GLN A 64 -11.95 2.18 27.49
CA GLN A 64 -10.68 1.58 27.94
C GLN A 64 -10.16 0.50 27.00
N ARG A 65 -11.07 -0.29 26.41
CA ARG A 65 -10.70 -1.38 25.50
C ARG A 65 -10.63 -0.95 24.04
N ASP A 66 -10.88 0.32 23.75
CA ASP A 66 -10.95 0.89 22.41
C ASP A 66 -11.87 0.08 21.48
N ILE A 67 -13.03 -0.30 22.00
CA ILE A 67 -13.99 -1.17 21.29
C ILE A 67 -14.54 -0.45 20.06
N VAL A 68 -14.76 0.86 20.17
CA VAL A 68 -15.32 1.67 19.08
C VAL A 68 -14.41 1.61 17.85
N SER A 69 -13.12 1.90 18.01
CA SER A 69 -12.14 1.84 16.94
C SER A 69 -12.05 0.45 16.33
N LYS A 70 -11.98 -0.60 17.17
CA LYS A 70 -11.88 -1.99 16.70
C LYS A 70 -13.10 -2.45 15.91
N LEU A 71 -14.30 -2.11 16.37
CA LEU A 71 -15.54 -2.44 15.66
C LEU A 71 -15.64 -1.67 14.35
N ASN A 72 -15.30 -0.37 14.34
CA ASN A 72 -15.31 0.42 13.11
C ASN A 72 -14.27 -0.08 12.11
N ALA A 73 -13.07 -0.48 12.57
CA ALA A 73 -12.05 -1.09 11.72
C ALA A 73 -12.53 -2.42 11.13
N LEU A 74 -13.26 -3.23 11.92
CA LEU A 74 -13.86 -4.47 11.46
C LEU A 74 -14.95 -4.21 10.42
N ASP A 75 -15.84 -3.24 10.66
CA ASP A 75 -16.89 -2.84 9.71
C ASP A 75 -16.25 -2.38 8.38
N ALA A 76 -15.20 -1.55 8.44
CA ALA A 76 -14.46 -1.13 7.24
C ALA A 76 -13.75 -2.29 6.52
N LEU A 77 -13.25 -3.30 7.24
CA LEU A 77 -12.69 -4.51 6.61
C LEU A 77 -13.78 -5.33 5.91
N LEU A 78 -14.97 -5.45 6.52
CA LEU A 78 -16.11 -6.15 5.90
C LEU A 78 -16.58 -5.43 4.64
N GLU A 79 -16.70 -4.11 4.64
CA GLU A 79 -17.06 -3.32 3.46
C GLU A 79 -16.05 -3.50 2.32
N LYS A 80 -14.74 -3.49 2.62
CA LYS A 80 -13.68 -3.78 1.64
C LYS A 80 -13.80 -5.18 1.05
N LEU A 81 -14.19 -6.17 1.84
CA LEU A 81 -14.39 -7.54 1.35
C LEU A 81 -15.61 -7.63 0.44
N GLN A 82 -16.74 -7.03 0.83
CA GLN A 82 -17.97 -7.03 0.04
C GLN A 82 -17.77 -6.35 -1.33
N THR A 83 -17.04 -5.23 -1.36
CA THR A 83 -16.70 -4.54 -2.61
C THR A 83 -15.68 -5.32 -3.46
N SER A 84 -14.74 -6.04 -2.83
CA SER A 84 -13.75 -6.86 -3.54
C SER A 84 -14.31 -8.17 -4.11
N THR A 85 -15.35 -8.75 -3.51
CA THR A 85 -15.97 -9.99 -4.00
C THR A 85 -16.68 -9.84 -5.35
N HIS A 86 -17.00 -8.62 -5.79
CA HIS A 86 -17.53 -8.37 -7.13
C HIS A 86 -16.45 -8.18 -8.20
N SER A 87 -15.18 -7.96 -7.82
CA SER A 87 -14.14 -7.59 -8.80
C SER A 87 -13.14 -8.68 -9.15
N GLN A 88 -12.89 -9.70 -8.31
CA GLN A 88 -11.94 -10.78 -8.66
C GLN A 88 -12.28 -12.13 -8.01
N GLN A 89 -12.26 -13.19 -8.83
CA GLN A 89 -12.15 -14.58 -8.41
C GLN A 89 -10.88 -14.75 -7.56
N SER A 90 -11.00 -14.55 -6.25
CA SER A 90 -9.90 -14.72 -5.31
C SER A 90 -9.90 -16.18 -4.82
N ALA A 91 -8.77 -16.85 -5.00
CA ALA A 91 -8.53 -18.21 -4.52
C ALA A 91 -8.87 -18.34 -3.02
N PRO A 92 -9.28 -19.53 -2.54
CA PRO A 92 -9.72 -19.70 -1.16
C PRO A 92 -8.61 -19.32 -0.19
N VAL A 93 -8.85 -18.27 0.60
CA VAL A 93 -7.98 -17.88 1.71
C VAL A 93 -7.99 -19.03 2.71
N SER A 94 -6.82 -19.64 2.92
CA SER A 94 -6.67 -20.76 3.87
C SER A 94 -7.16 -20.35 5.25
N LYS A 95 -8.03 -21.16 5.86
CA LYS A 95 -8.53 -20.96 7.23
C LYS A 95 -7.42 -21.06 8.29
N LYS A 96 -6.19 -21.42 7.91
CA LYS A 96 -5.04 -21.49 8.81
C LYS A 96 -4.47 -20.09 9.04
N ARG A 97 -4.16 -19.81 10.31
CA ARG A 97 -3.42 -18.61 10.70
C ARG A 97 -2.12 -18.56 9.88
N PRO A 98 -1.79 -17.42 9.23
CA PRO A 98 -0.55 -17.32 8.47
C PRO A 98 0.63 -17.55 9.40
N CYS A 99 1.65 -18.27 8.90
CA CYS A 99 2.87 -18.45 9.69
C CYS A 99 3.64 -17.12 9.78
N PRO A 100 4.49 -16.92 10.81
CA PRO A 100 5.26 -15.68 10.97
C PRO A 100 6.04 -15.27 9.71
N ASP A 101 6.61 -16.25 9.00
CA ASP A 101 7.33 -16.02 7.74
C ASP A 101 6.43 -15.48 6.63
N GLN A 102 5.18 -15.97 6.52
CA GLN A 102 4.21 -15.45 5.56
C GLN A 102 3.84 -14.00 5.86
N VAL A 103 3.68 -13.66 7.15
CA VAL A 103 3.40 -12.28 7.57
C VAL A 103 4.58 -11.36 7.24
N ALA A 104 5.80 -11.80 7.58
CA ALA A 104 7.02 -11.05 7.28
C ALA A 104 7.24 -10.88 5.77
N ALA A 105 6.99 -11.92 4.98
CA ALA A 105 7.08 -11.88 3.53
C ALA A 105 6.05 -10.93 2.92
N SER A 106 4.79 -10.96 3.39
CA SER A 106 3.72 -10.07 2.93
C SER A 106 4.05 -8.60 3.22
N TYR A 107 4.58 -8.30 4.41
CA TYR A 107 4.99 -6.93 4.75
C TYR A 107 6.13 -6.43 3.85
N ARG A 108 7.14 -7.28 3.60
CA ARG A 108 8.27 -6.96 2.73
C ARG A 108 7.89 -6.89 1.26
N TYR A 109 6.81 -7.54 0.84
CA TYR A 109 6.39 -7.61 -0.56
C TYR A 109 6.14 -6.22 -1.15
N ASN A 110 5.40 -5.36 -0.45
CA ASN A 110 5.08 -4.03 -0.95
C ASN A 110 6.35 -3.17 -1.16
N ILE A 111 7.29 -3.24 -0.21
CA ILE A 111 8.57 -2.54 -0.30
C ILE A 111 9.38 -3.07 -1.49
N LYS A 112 9.48 -4.40 -1.62
CA LYS A 112 10.20 -5.04 -2.74
C LYS A 112 9.55 -4.74 -4.09
N LYS A 113 8.23 -4.67 -4.15
CA LYS A 113 7.48 -4.30 -5.35
C LYS A 113 7.82 -2.87 -5.78
N LEU A 114 7.80 -1.94 -4.83
CA LEU A 114 8.12 -0.53 -5.10
C LEU A 114 9.57 -0.34 -5.57
N GLU A 115 10.52 -1.02 -4.93
CA GLU A 115 11.93 -0.97 -5.37
C GLU A 115 12.14 -1.63 -6.73
N ARG A 116 11.45 -2.76 -7.01
CA ARG A 116 11.46 -3.38 -8.34
C ARG A 116 10.94 -2.41 -9.40
N ASP A 117 9.83 -1.73 -9.15
CA ASP A 117 9.23 -0.81 -10.10
C ASP A 117 10.19 0.37 -10.39
N ARG A 118 10.82 0.92 -9.34
CA ARG A 118 11.88 1.93 -9.47
C ARG A 118 13.07 1.44 -10.30
N LEU A 119 13.56 0.22 -10.05
CA LEU A 119 14.69 -0.36 -10.78
C LEU A 119 14.34 -0.63 -12.25
N MET A 120 13.10 -1.03 -12.54
CA MET A 120 12.64 -1.20 -13.93
C MET A 120 12.65 0.13 -14.70
N VAL A 121 12.22 1.23 -14.06
CA VAL A 121 12.31 2.56 -14.67
C VAL A 121 13.75 2.92 -15.00
N LYS A 122 14.67 2.82 -14.04
CA LYS A 122 16.10 3.09 -14.27
C LYS A 122 16.71 2.22 -15.37
N LEU A 123 16.33 0.94 -15.41
CA LEU A 123 16.81 0.02 -16.43
C LEU A 123 16.31 0.42 -17.83
N SER A 124 15.07 0.88 -17.94
CA SER A 124 14.53 1.38 -19.20
C SER A 124 15.26 2.66 -19.66
N GLU A 125 15.53 3.60 -18.75
CA GLU A 125 16.27 4.84 -19.04
C GLU A 125 17.72 4.56 -19.47
N ALA A 126 18.38 3.61 -18.80
CA ALA A 126 19.74 3.21 -19.17
C ALA A 126 19.78 2.56 -20.56
N LYS A 127 18.79 1.72 -20.89
CA LYS A 127 18.68 1.10 -22.21
C LYS A 127 18.50 2.14 -23.30
N THR A 128 17.56 3.06 -23.14
CA THR A 128 17.32 4.12 -24.14
C THR A 128 18.53 5.04 -24.32
N CYS A 129 19.23 5.37 -23.22
CA CYS A 129 20.48 6.14 -23.31
C CYS A 129 21.58 5.38 -24.06
N THR A 130 21.74 4.08 -23.78
CA THR A 130 22.74 3.23 -24.44
C THR A 130 22.44 3.10 -25.93
N GLU A 131 21.18 2.85 -26.30
CA GLU A 131 20.73 2.81 -27.70
C GLU A 131 21.07 4.12 -28.42
N SER A 132 20.74 5.28 -27.82
CA SER A 132 21.08 6.58 -28.40
C SER A 132 22.59 6.80 -28.57
N GLN A 133 23.41 6.32 -27.62
CA GLN A 133 24.86 6.41 -27.72
C GLN A 133 25.42 5.51 -28.83
N LEU A 134 24.87 4.30 -29.00
CA LEU A 134 25.24 3.40 -30.09
C LEU A 134 24.94 4.03 -31.45
N ASP A 135 23.76 4.65 -31.61
CA ASP A 135 23.40 5.38 -32.84
C ASP A 135 24.40 6.50 -33.15
N GLN A 136 24.82 7.26 -32.13
CA GLN A 136 25.83 8.31 -32.28
C GLN A 136 27.21 7.77 -32.68
N ILE A 137 27.61 6.62 -32.13
CA ILE A 137 28.87 5.96 -32.48
C ILE A 137 28.83 5.51 -33.93
N GLU A 138 27.74 4.87 -34.36
CA GLU A 138 27.58 4.41 -35.75
C GLU A 138 27.62 5.58 -36.74
N ALA A 139 26.92 6.68 -36.44
CA ALA A 139 26.96 7.89 -37.25
C ALA A 139 28.38 8.47 -37.37
N LYS A 140 29.13 8.53 -36.26
CA LYS A 140 30.53 8.98 -36.26
C LYS A 140 31.44 8.04 -37.05
N GLN A 141 31.29 6.72 -36.90
CA GLN A 141 32.08 5.74 -37.66
C GLN A 141 31.80 5.83 -39.16
N LYS A 142 30.54 6.06 -39.57
CA LYS A 142 30.19 6.28 -40.98
C LYS A 142 30.85 7.55 -41.52
N ARG A 143 30.85 8.63 -40.74
CA ARG A 143 31.52 9.89 -41.12
C ARG A 143 33.03 9.71 -41.28
N VAL A 144 33.68 8.98 -40.37
CA VAL A 144 35.12 8.68 -40.47
C VAL A 144 35.40 7.87 -41.75
N ARG A 145 34.59 6.85 -42.06
CA ARG A 145 34.73 6.07 -43.30
C ARG A 145 34.63 6.93 -44.56
N ILE A 146 33.66 7.85 -44.61
CA ILE A 146 33.51 8.80 -45.73
C ILE A 146 34.75 9.69 -45.86
N LEU A 147 35.19 10.30 -44.76
CA LEU A 147 36.38 11.17 -44.76
C LEU A 147 37.66 10.42 -45.18
N MET A 148 37.83 9.16 -44.76
CA MET A 148 38.96 8.33 -45.20
C MET A 148 38.91 8.04 -46.70
N HIS A 149 37.72 7.80 -47.26
CA HIS A 149 37.54 7.62 -48.70
C HIS A 149 37.91 8.90 -49.47
N GLU A 150 37.35 10.05 -49.05
CA GLU A 150 37.65 11.36 -49.65
C GLU A 150 39.15 11.70 -49.58
N LEU A 151 39.83 11.41 -48.47
CA LEU A 151 41.27 11.59 -48.34
C LEU A 151 42.06 10.66 -49.28
N GLY A 152 41.61 9.41 -49.44
CA GLY A 152 42.19 8.47 -50.40
C GLY A 152 42.06 8.96 -51.84
N GLU A 153 40.88 9.44 -52.23
CA GLU A 153 40.65 10.02 -53.56
C GLU A 153 41.48 11.28 -53.80
N LYS A 154 41.54 12.20 -52.82
CA LYS A 154 42.39 13.40 -52.93
C LYS A 154 43.87 13.07 -53.02
N LYS A 155 44.34 12.01 -52.34
CA LYS A 155 45.72 11.51 -52.46
C LYS A 155 46.00 10.93 -53.86
N ASN A 156 45.00 10.31 -54.50
CA ASN A 156 45.12 9.80 -55.87
C ASN A 156 45.04 10.91 -56.93
N LEU A 157 44.38 12.03 -56.62
CA LEU A 157 44.33 13.25 -57.45
C LEU A 157 45.56 14.16 -57.28
N ALA A 158 46.31 14.02 -56.18
CA ALA A 158 47.60 14.65 -56.02
C ALA A 158 48.61 13.95 -56.96
N VAL A 159 48.89 14.62 -58.08
CA VAL A 159 49.90 14.27 -59.09
C VAL A 159 51.17 13.68 -58.44
N PRO A 160 51.76 12.59 -58.97
CA PRO A 160 53.05 12.12 -58.48
C PRO A 160 54.04 13.28 -58.62
N ILE A 161 54.64 13.70 -57.51
CA ILE A 161 55.77 14.65 -57.55
C ILE A 161 56.78 14.02 -58.52
N PRO A 162 57.17 14.70 -59.62
CA PRO A 162 58.18 14.18 -60.52
C PRO A 162 59.41 13.88 -59.68
N THR A 163 59.75 12.61 -59.55
CA THR A 163 61.03 12.22 -58.97
C THR A 163 62.07 12.72 -59.96
N ALA A 164 62.66 13.89 -59.69
CA ALA A 164 63.79 14.37 -60.44
C ALA A 164 64.92 13.34 -60.24
N GLN A 165 65.09 12.47 -61.23
CA GLN A 165 66.29 11.67 -61.32
C GLN A 165 67.38 12.57 -61.88
N PHE A 166 68.32 12.92 -61.03
CA PHE A 166 69.57 13.53 -61.46
C PHE A 166 70.44 12.42 -62.05
N ASP A 167 71.00 12.67 -63.23
CA ASP A 167 72.09 11.85 -63.72
C ASP A 167 73.32 11.98 -62.80
N SER A 168 74.32 11.11 -62.98
CA SER A 168 75.55 11.14 -62.20
C SER A 168 76.38 12.43 -62.36
N GLN A 169 75.90 13.42 -63.12
CA GLN A 169 76.53 14.73 -63.34
C GLN A 169 75.66 15.91 -62.89
N GLY A 170 74.46 15.68 -62.36
CA GLY A 170 73.63 16.71 -61.72
C GLY A 170 72.76 17.55 -62.66
N ASN A 171 72.47 17.12 -63.89
CA ASN A 171 71.57 17.84 -64.79
C ASN A 171 70.14 17.27 -64.78
N ILE A 172 69.15 18.16 -64.97
CA ILE A 172 67.72 17.82 -65.02
C ILE A 172 67.34 17.57 -66.49
N ASP A 173 67.08 16.31 -66.85
CA ASP A 173 66.57 15.95 -68.17
C ASP A 173 65.04 16.05 -68.18
N VAL A 174 64.49 16.98 -68.97
CA VAL A 174 63.05 17.19 -69.10
C VAL A 174 62.63 16.76 -70.51
N ASN A 175 62.52 15.46 -70.73
CA ASN A 175 61.80 14.91 -71.87
C ASN A 175 60.62 14.07 -71.38
N ALA A 176 59.44 14.67 -71.51
CA ALA A 176 58.16 14.08 -71.21
C ALA A 176 57.66 13.20 -72.35
N VAL A 177 57.26 11.97 -72.02
CA VAL A 177 56.05 11.31 -72.56
C VAL A 177 55.33 10.65 -71.40
#